data_AF-A0A0C2W9E1-F1
#
_entry.id   AF-A0A0C2W9E1-F1
#
_cell.length_a   1.000
_cell.length_b   1.000
_cell.length_c   1.000
_cell.angle_alpha   90.00
_cell.angle_beta   90.00
_cell.angle_gamma   90.00
#
_symmetry.space_group_name_H-M   'P 1'
#
loop_
_entity.id
_entity.type
_entity.pdbx_description
1 polymer ?
#
loop_
_entity_poly.entity_id
_entity_poly.type
_entity_poly.pdbx_seq_one_letter_code
_entity_poly.pdbx_strand_id
1 'polypeptide(L)'
;MDSFINENISIEQVMYQELHPDSRPFTEIEIKLATASVLEFLRKKYPEDSGVWMIKYLYKDKGLVNVVLKPILPSNKMIEKKIMILLE
;
A
#
# COMPACT_ATOMS: atom_id res chain seq x y z
N MET A 1 18.82 1.26 -46.58
CA MET A 1 17.35 1.40 -46.66
C MET A 1 16.84 1.31 -45.23
N ASP A 2 17.10 2.32 -44.39
CA ASP A 2 16.44 3.64 -44.42
C ASP A 2 14.93 3.46 -44.17
N SER A 3 14.26 4.01 -43.15
CA SER A 3 14.65 5.11 -42.30
C SER A 3 13.66 5.35 -41.15
N PHE A 4 14.22 5.71 -39.99
CA PHE A 4 13.88 6.88 -39.16
C PHE A 4 12.55 6.89 -38.38
N ILE A 5 12.72 6.80 -37.05
CA ILE A 5 12.17 7.69 -36.01
C ILE A 5 11.00 8.56 -36.49
N ASN A 6 9.80 8.24 -35.99
CA ASN A 6 8.78 9.27 -35.85
C ASN A 6 8.96 9.93 -34.48
N GLU A 7 9.45 11.16 -34.54
CA GLU A 7 9.70 12.08 -33.44
C GLU A 7 8.38 12.55 -32.80
N ASN A 8 8.49 12.94 -31.52
CA ASN A 8 7.44 13.49 -30.64
C ASN A 8 6.66 12.48 -29.80
N ILE A 9 7.37 11.72 -28.95
CA ILE A 9 6.83 11.49 -27.61
C ILE A 9 7.37 12.64 -26.76
N SER A 10 6.56 13.69 -26.56
CA SER A 10 6.91 14.77 -25.65
C SER A 10 7.20 14.16 -24.28
N ILE A 11 8.23 14.64 -23.58
CA ILE A 11 8.56 14.19 -22.21
C ILE A 11 7.30 14.27 -21.32
N GLU A 12 6.38 15.19 -21.62
CA GLU A 12 5.07 15.32 -20.98
C GLU A 12 4.13 14.12 -21.19
N GLN A 13 4.18 13.43 -22.33
CA GLN A 13 3.38 12.22 -22.58
C GLN A 13 3.92 10.99 -21.84
N VAL A 14 5.24 10.94 -21.55
CA VAL A 14 5.82 9.91 -20.69
C VAL A 14 5.60 10.24 -19.20
N MET A 15 5.42 11.52 -18.85
CA MET A 15 4.94 11.91 -17.52
C MET A 15 3.43 11.63 -17.34
N TYR A 16 2.64 11.69 -18.42
CA TYR A 16 1.23 11.30 -18.47
C TYR A 16 0.98 9.81 -18.76
N GLN A 17 2.03 9.00 -18.98
CA GLN A 17 2.03 7.59 -18.61
C GLN A 17 2.07 7.52 -17.09
N GLU A 18 1.09 8.14 -16.43
CA GLU A 18 0.94 8.18 -14.99
C GLU A 18 1.25 6.77 -14.53
N LEU A 19 2.31 6.62 -13.72
CA LEU A 19 2.55 5.41 -12.93
C LEU A 19 1.16 4.93 -12.57
N HIS A 20 0.77 3.73 -13.04
CA HIS A 20 -0.56 3.18 -12.81
C HIS A 20 -0.96 3.60 -11.39
N PRO A 21 -2.17 4.09 -11.11
CA PRO A 21 -2.48 4.66 -9.78
C PRO A 21 -2.04 3.74 -8.63
N ASP A 22 -1.95 2.43 -8.90
CA ASP A 22 -1.39 1.41 -8.00
C ASP A 22 0.16 1.28 -7.95
N SER A 23 0.89 1.71 -8.97
CA SER A 23 2.36 1.82 -9.06
C SER A 23 2.93 3.13 -8.51
N ARG A 24 2.10 4.15 -8.23
CA ARG A 24 2.59 5.37 -7.58
C ARG A 24 2.99 5.07 -6.13
N PRO A 25 4.21 5.43 -5.70
CA PRO A 25 4.59 5.30 -4.30
C PRO A 25 3.66 6.13 -3.42
N PHE A 26 3.27 5.59 -2.27
CA PHE A 26 2.48 6.33 -1.30
C PHE A 26 3.25 7.56 -0.81
N THR A 27 2.56 8.69 -0.73
CA THR A 27 3.07 9.88 -0.05
C THR A 27 3.10 9.67 1.46
N GLU A 28 3.94 10.42 2.17
CA GLU A 28 4.00 10.35 3.65
C GLU A 28 2.65 10.66 4.30
N ILE A 29 1.86 11.55 3.68
CA ILE A 29 0.52 11.91 4.16
C ILE A 29 -0.43 10.72 4.02
N GLU A 30 -0.45 10.05 2.87
CA GLU A 30 -1.25 8.84 2.65
C GLU A 30 -0.86 7.72 3.63
N ILE A 31 0.44 7.51 3.85
CA ILE A 31 0.93 6.52 4.82
C ILE A 31 0.44 6.86 6.23
N LYS A 32 0.52 8.13 6.64
CA LYS A 32 0.06 8.58 7.97
C LYS A 32 -1.45 8.39 8.13
N LEU A 33 -2.24 8.74 7.12
CA LEU A 33 -3.69 8.55 7.12
C LEU A 33 -4.05 7.07 7.19
N ALA A 34 -3.45 6.23 6.34
CA ALA A 34 -3.68 4.79 6.36
C ALA A 34 -3.30 4.17 7.72
N THR A 35 -2.17 4.60 8.30
CA THR A 35 -1.73 4.13 9.62
C THR A 35 -2.72 4.54 10.72
N ALA A 36 -3.23 5.78 10.69
CA ALA A 36 -4.23 6.25 11.64
C ALA A 36 -5.55 5.46 11.52
N SER A 37 -6.05 5.27 10.30
CA SER A 37 -7.27 4.49 10.04
C SER A 37 -7.14 3.04 10.51
N VAL A 38 -5.99 2.42 10.24
CA VAL A 38 -5.67 1.06 10.71
C VAL A 38 -5.63 1.00 12.23
N LEU A 39 -5.00 1.97 12.89
CA LEU A 39 -4.93 2.03 14.35
C LEU A 39 -6.32 2.20 14.97
N GLU A 40 -7.15 3.08 14.42
CA GLU A 40 -8.54 3.25 14.86
C GLU A 40 -9.37 1.98 14.66
N PHE A 41 -9.21 1.31 13.52
CA PHE A 41 -9.87 0.04 13.23
C PHE A 41 -9.46 -1.04 14.25
N LEU A 42 -8.15 -1.20 14.47
CA LEU A 42 -7.62 -2.16 15.44
C LEU A 42 -8.11 -1.85 16.86
N ARG A 43 -8.14 -0.58 17.28
CA ARG A 43 -8.68 -0.21 18.59
C ARG A 43 -10.16 -0.55 18.75
N LYS A 44 -10.96 -0.39 17.68
CA LYS A 44 -12.40 -0.71 17.70
C LYS A 44 -12.67 -2.22 17.67
N LYS A 45 -11.94 -2.98 16.85
CA LYS A 45 -12.16 -4.43 16.65
C LYS A 45 -11.37 -5.32 17.60
N TYR A 46 -10.19 -4.89 18.00
CA TYR A 46 -9.21 -5.63 18.80
C TYR A 46 -8.58 -4.72 19.87
N PRO A 47 -9.38 -4.12 20.78
CA PRO A 47 -8.88 -3.14 21.75
C PRO A 47 -7.69 -3.66 22.58
N GLU A 48 -7.74 -4.94 22.98
CA GLU A 48 -6.71 -5.59 23.80
C GLU A 48 -5.42 -5.92 23.02
N ASP A 49 -5.52 -6.12 21.70
CA ASP A 49 -4.41 -6.53 20.84
C ASP A 49 -3.92 -5.40 19.92
N SER A 50 -4.51 -4.20 19.98
CA SER A 50 -4.23 -3.12 19.03
C SER A 50 -2.77 -2.68 18.97
N GLY A 51 -2.01 -2.88 20.04
CA GLY A 51 -0.57 -2.57 20.13
C GLY A 51 0.38 -3.68 19.68
N VAL A 52 -0.10 -4.88 19.33
CA VAL A 52 0.77 -6.02 18.99
C VAL A 52 0.93 -6.23 17.48
N TRP A 53 0.42 -5.33 16.65
CA TRP A 53 0.46 -5.44 15.18
C TRP A 53 1.38 -4.39 14.55
N MET A 54 2.08 -4.79 13.49
CA MET A 54 2.94 -3.95 12.67
C MET A 54 2.52 -4.06 11.21
N ILE A 55 2.46 -2.92 10.51
CA ILE A 55 2.25 -2.89 9.06
C ILE A 55 3.45 -3.55 8.36
N LYS A 56 3.20 -4.66 7.67
CA LYS A 56 4.18 -5.40 6.87
C LYS A 56 4.21 -4.89 5.43
N TYR A 57 3.02 -4.69 4.84
CA TYR A 57 2.87 -4.21 3.47
C TYR A 57 1.73 -3.21 3.37
N LEU A 58 1.92 -2.22 2.51
CA LEU A 58 0.93 -1.26 2.08
C LEU A 58 1.01 -1.22 0.55
N TYR A 59 -0.08 -1.55 -0.13
CA TYR A 59 -0.15 -1.51 -1.60
C TYR A 59 -1.54 -1.11 -2.05
N LYS A 60 -1.62 -0.51 -3.24
CA LYS A 60 -2.90 -0.22 -3.87
C LYS A 60 -3.21 -1.36 -4.84
N ASP A 61 -4.45 -1.81 -4.86
CA ASP A 61 -4.96 -2.75 -5.86
C ASP A 61 -6.35 -2.31 -6.25
N LYS A 62 -6.56 -2.05 -7.55
CA LYS A 62 -7.88 -1.67 -8.10
C LYS A 62 -8.49 -0.44 -7.43
N GLY A 63 -7.64 0.53 -7.06
CA GLY A 63 -8.06 1.76 -6.39
C GLY A 63 -8.32 1.64 -4.89
N LEU A 64 -8.14 0.47 -4.29
CA LEU A 64 -8.25 0.26 -2.84
C LEU A 64 -6.87 0.16 -2.20
N VAL A 65 -6.74 0.72 -1.00
CA VAL A 65 -5.49 0.63 -0.23
C VAL A 65 -5.55 -0.63 0.64
N ASN A 66 -4.69 -1.59 0.32
CA ASN A 66 -4.53 -2.83 1.06
C ASN A 66 -3.42 -2.68 2.09
N VAL A 67 -3.77 -2.88 3.36
CA VAL A 67 -2.83 -2.90 4.49
C VAL A 67 -2.71 -4.31 5.04
N VAL A 68 -1.51 -4.88 5.00
CA VAL A 68 -1.22 -6.18 5.59
C VAL A 68 -0.46 -5.99 6.89
N LEU A 69 -1.03 -6.49 7.97
CA LEU A 69 -0.47 -6.48 9.31
C LEU A 69 0.12 -7.84 9.66
N LYS A 70 1.23 -7.82 10.40
CA LYS A 70 1.83 -8.98 11.08
C LYS A 70 1.93 -8.69 12.58
N PRO A 71 1.92 -9.71 13.44
CA PRO A 71 2.25 -9.50 14.84
C PRO A 71 3.70 -9.02 14.99
N ILE A 72 3.96 -8.17 15.99
CA ILE A 72 5.29 -7.67 16.33
C ILE A 72 6.16 -8.81 16.86
N LEU A 73 5.58 -9.67 17.70
CA LEU A 73 6.25 -10.85 18.22
C LEU A 73 6.02 -12.04 17.29
N PRO A 74 7.07 -12.78 16.92
CA PRO A 74 6.92 -14.00 16.14
C PRO A 74 6.12 -15.00 16.98
N SER A 75 4.98 -15.46 16.46
CA SER A 75 4.26 -16.55 17.10
C SER A 75 5.05 -17.84 16.90
N ASN A 76 5.29 -18.62 17.95
CA ASN A 76 5.92 -19.95 17.87
C ASN A 76 5.03 -21.02 17.17
N LYS A 77 4.11 -20.57 16.31
CA LYS A 77 3.18 -21.40 15.55
C LYS A 77 3.74 -21.57 14.14
N MET A 78 3.54 -22.75 13.55
CA MET A 78 3.92 -23.04 12.15
C MET A 78 3.29 -22.09 11.12
N ILE A 79 2.25 -21.32 11.49
CA ILE A 79 1.57 -20.36 10.63
C ILE A 79 1.62 -18.97 11.30
N GLU A 80 2.25 -18.00 10.63
CA GLU A 80 2.21 -16.59 11.04
C GLU A 80 0.80 -16.02 10.87
N LYS A 81 0.24 -15.45 11.95
CA LYS A 81 -1.01 -14.69 11.86
C LYS A 81 -0.80 -13.44 10.99
N LYS A 82 -1.76 -13.14 10.12
CA LYS A 82 -1.79 -11.91 9.31
C LYS A 82 -3.21 -11.35 9.30
N ILE A 83 -3.33 -10.02 9.33
CA ILE A 83 -4.61 -9.33 9.13
C ILE A 83 -4.46 -8.49 7.86
N MET A 84 -5.45 -8.55 6.98
CA MET A 84 -5.56 -7.65 5.83
C MET A 84 -6.72 -6.69 6.08
N ILE A 85 -6.45 -5.40 5.93
CA ILE A 85 -7.44 -4.33 6.02
C ILE A 85 -7.50 -3.67 4.65
N LEU A 86 -8.70 -3.58 4.08
CA LEU A 86 -8.96 -2.77 2.89
C LEU A 86 -9.49 -1.41 3.36
N LEU A 87 -8.89 -0.34 2.85
CA LEU A 87 -9.33 1.03 3.06
C LEU A 87 -9.87 1.58 1.74
N GLU A 88 -10.99 2.29 1.84
CA GLU A 88 -11.65 3.05 0.76
C GLU A 88 -11.21 4.53 0.78
#